data_AF-A0A832MVJ5-F1
#
_entry.id   AF-A0A832MVJ5-F1
#
_cell.length_a   1.000
_cell.length_b   1.000
_cell.length_c   1.000
_cell.angle_alpha   90.00
_cell.angle_beta   90.00
_cell.angle_gamma   90.00
#
_symmetry.space_group_name_H-M   'P 1'
#
loop_
_entity.id
_entity.type
_entity.pdbx_description
1 polymer ?
#
loop_
_entity_poly.entity_id
_entity_poly.type
_entity_poly.pdbx_seq_one_letter_code
_entity_poly.pdbx_strand_id
1 'polypeptide(L)'
;MFSKRLELLPREKVETIKENAISILEEVGFAYRHQDALKILEDHGATVDYSKEVAKIPRELVLECLSKAPKQYVLEQPQGSRIDIGDGKIKATMCLEMQLVDYRTMERRPGRTEDCIRSIAVGNELENISSVSPFVVPSDVHPNIADVRGYRMLFTYSRKPGYAWIYSPRSCRYILEMAKVLVGGEGELRKKKIVSYGAEPTSPLQLSHHAIDILMEMAKYGLPISASGSMSLLGGTAPVTIAGALSLQTAEVLAGIVLVNLIDPSSPVSFSTSVHVLDQRTALCSFGAPENTLAALAGIQVAREFGLACFANVALTDSNIPDFQSGFEKAISAALVLAAG
;
A
#
# COMPACT_ATOMS: atom_id res chain seq x y z
N MET A 1 3.35 -30.33 6.68
CA MET A 1 2.98 -28.90 6.68
C MET A 1 3.65 -28.26 7.88
N PHE A 2 4.59 -27.34 7.66
CA PHE A 2 5.16 -26.57 8.77
C PHE A 2 4.05 -25.71 9.39
N SER A 3 3.72 -25.93 10.67
CA SER A 3 2.59 -25.26 11.35
C SER A 3 2.99 -23.92 11.99
N LYS A 4 4.29 -23.60 12.01
CA LYS A 4 4.82 -22.39 12.62
C LYS A 4 5.29 -21.42 11.55
N ARG A 5 4.81 -20.19 11.65
CA ARG A 5 5.29 -19.06 10.85
C ARG A 5 6.67 -18.65 11.36
N LEU A 6 7.50 -18.11 10.47
CA LEU A 6 8.76 -17.49 10.85
C LEU A 6 8.47 -16.22 11.66
N GLU A 7 9.08 -16.12 12.83
CA GLU A 7 9.00 -14.96 13.72
C GLU A 7 10.41 -14.47 14.01
N LEU A 8 10.66 -13.19 13.73
CA LEU A 8 11.96 -12.54 13.93
C LEU A 8 12.05 -11.92 15.34
N LEU A 9 10.98 -11.27 15.78
CA LEU A 9 10.93 -10.54 17.04
C LEU A 9 10.22 -11.36 18.12
N PRO A 10 10.71 -11.34 19.38
CA PRO A 10 9.91 -11.78 20.51
C PRO A 10 8.75 -10.79 20.74
N ARG A 11 7.65 -11.29 21.31
CA ARG A 11 6.41 -10.52 21.50
C ARG A 11 6.62 -9.17 22.20
N GLU A 12 7.48 -9.10 23.21
CA GLU A 12 7.79 -7.86 23.94
C GLU A 12 8.35 -6.75 23.03
N LYS A 13 9.13 -7.13 22.01
CA LYS A 13 9.71 -6.16 21.05
C LYS A 13 8.67 -5.72 20.03
N VAL A 14 7.74 -6.59 19.65
CA VAL A 14 6.58 -6.19 18.85
C VAL A 14 5.76 -5.16 19.62
N GLU A 15 5.55 -5.38 20.93
CA GLU A 15 4.77 -4.44 21.73
C GLU A 15 5.49 -3.11 21.95
N THR A 16 6.82 -3.13 22.08
CA THR A 16 7.62 -1.90 22.09
C THR A 16 7.40 -1.07 20.81
N ILE A 17 7.35 -1.71 19.63
CA ILE A 17 7.14 -1.00 18.36
C ILE A 17 5.75 -0.36 18.31
N LYS A 18 4.72 -1.09 18.75
CA LYS A 18 3.34 -0.62 18.79
C LYS A 18 3.18 0.58 19.74
N GLU A 19 3.73 0.47 20.93
CA GLU A 19 3.69 1.54 21.93
C GLU A 19 4.42 2.79 21.44
N ASN A 20 5.61 2.64 20.86
CA ASN A 20 6.33 3.76 20.25
C ASN A 20 5.51 4.44 19.14
N ALA A 21 4.81 3.66 18.30
CA ALA A 21 4.00 4.21 17.22
C ALA A 21 2.85 5.09 17.74
N ILE A 22 2.18 4.65 18.80
CA ILE A 22 1.12 5.42 19.46
C ILE A 22 1.72 6.68 20.11
N SER A 23 2.84 6.57 20.82
CA SER A 23 3.54 7.72 21.40
C SER A 23 3.96 8.75 20.35
N ILE A 24 4.41 8.32 19.17
CA ILE A 24 4.72 9.23 18.05
C ILE A 24 3.48 10.04 17.65
N LEU A 25 2.32 9.39 17.51
CA LEU A 25 1.08 10.10 17.14
C LEU A 25 0.58 11.05 18.23
N GLU A 26 0.76 10.68 19.50
CA GLU A 26 0.32 11.46 20.65
C GLU A 26 1.23 12.68 20.91
N GLU A 27 2.55 12.49 20.85
CA GLU A 27 3.53 13.51 21.24
C GLU A 27 4.01 14.36 20.07
N VAL A 28 4.30 13.75 18.92
CA VAL A 28 4.82 14.42 17.72
C VAL A 28 3.66 14.84 16.81
N GLY A 29 2.72 13.92 16.58
CA GLY A 29 1.61 14.10 15.66
C GLY A 29 1.94 13.74 14.22
N PHE A 30 0.96 13.94 13.35
CA PHE A 30 1.03 13.62 11.93
C PHE A 30 0.49 14.80 11.11
N ALA A 31 1.18 15.16 10.02
CA ALA A 31 0.79 16.27 9.19
C ALA A 31 -0.23 15.87 8.12
N TYR A 32 -1.43 16.42 8.21
CA TYR A 32 -2.48 16.23 7.21
C TYR A 32 -2.60 17.51 6.40
N ARG A 33 -2.09 17.51 5.17
CA ARG A 33 -2.07 18.68 4.26
C ARG A 33 -3.45 18.98 3.68
N HIS A 34 -4.49 19.03 4.53
CA HIS A 34 -5.88 19.20 4.15
C HIS A 34 -6.71 19.70 5.33
N GLN A 35 -7.30 20.89 5.20
CA GLN A 35 -8.01 21.56 6.30
C GLN A 35 -9.24 20.77 6.78
N ASP A 36 -10.02 20.18 5.88
CA ASP A 36 -11.19 19.38 6.30
C ASP A 36 -10.78 18.10 7.04
N ALA A 37 -9.63 17.50 6.72
CA ALA A 37 -9.16 16.32 7.42
C ALA A 37 -8.71 16.67 8.85
N LEU A 38 -8.03 17.80 9.00
CA LEU A 38 -7.67 18.35 10.31
C LEU A 38 -8.92 18.66 11.14
N LYS A 39 -9.94 19.27 10.52
CA LYS A 39 -11.21 19.55 11.19
C LYS A 39 -11.90 18.27 11.65
N ILE A 40 -11.96 17.23 10.81
CA ILE A 40 -12.51 15.92 11.18
C ILE A 40 -11.76 15.36 12.38
N LEU A 41 -10.42 15.43 12.40
CA LEU A 41 -9.62 14.94 13.52
C LEU A 41 -9.87 15.74 14.81
N GLU A 42 -9.94 17.07 14.72
CA GLU A 42 -10.25 17.96 15.85
C GLU A 42 -11.64 17.67 16.44
N ASP A 43 -12.66 17.54 15.58
CA ASP A 43 -14.04 17.23 15.98
C ASP A 43 -14.14 15.87 16.72
N HIS A 44 -13.14 14.99 16.59
CA HIS A 44 -13.04 13.69 17.28
C HIS A 44 -11.99 13.66 18.40
N GLY A 45 -11.49 14.82 18.83
CA GLY A 45 -10.63 14.94 20.02
C GLY A 45 -9.13 14.97 19.75
N ALA A 46 -8.69 15.01 18.48
CA ALA A 46 -7.29 15.31 18.17
C ALA A 46 -6.95 16.77 18.49
N THR A 47 -5.72 17.03 18.92
CA THR A 47 -5.23 18.41 19.07
C THR A 47 -4.58 18.85 17.77
N VAL A 48 -5.10 19.91 17.17
CA VAL A 48 -4.67 20.38 15.85
C VAL A 48 -3.91 21.71 15.92
N ASP A 49 -2.73 21.74 15.30
CA ASP A 49 -2.02 22.96 14.94
C ASP A 49 -2.27 23.25 13.45
N TYR A 50 -3.29 24.05 13.16
CA TYR A 50 -3.67 24.42 11.79
C TYR A 50 -2.59 25.20 11.04
N SER A 51 -1.69 25.88 11.76
CA SER A 51 -0.59 26.64 11.13
C SER A 51 0.49 25.73 10.56
N LYS A 52 0.74 24.59 11.23
CA LYS A 52 1.69 23.56 10.79
C LYS A 52 1.02 22.43 10.01
N GLU A 53 -0.32 22.41 10.04
CA GLU A 53 -1.17 21.33 9.53
C GLU A 53 -0.88 19.99 10.20
N VAL A 54 -0.62 20.00 11.51
CA VAL A 54 -0.27 18.81 12.29
C VAL A 54 -1.39 18.49 13.28
N ALA A 55 -1.83 17.23 13.31
CA ALA A 55 -2.75 16.71 14.31
C ALA A 55 -2.02 15.73 15.23
N LYS A 56 -2.14 15.94 16.54
CA LYS A 56 -1.73 14.97 17.57
C LYS A 56 -2.94 14.13 17.94
N ILE A 57 -2.80 12.82 17.82
CA ILE A 57 -3.90 11.86 17.89
C ILE A 57 -3.83 11.13 19.23
N PRO A 58 -4.85 11.27 20.12
CA PRO A 58 -4.88 10.57 21.40
C PRO A 58 -4.87 9.05 21.22
N ARG A 59 -4.23 8.34 22.16
CA ARG A 59 -4.18 6.87 22.20
C ARG A 59 -5.57 6.25 22.08
N GLU A 60 -6.53 6.77 22.83
CA GLU A 60 -7.89 6.26 22.89
C GLU A 60 -8.54 6.29 21.51
N LEU A 61 -8.35 7.39 20.77
CA LEU A 61 -8.88 7.57 19.42
C LEU A 61 -8.23 6.56 18.44
N VAL A 62 -6.91 6.36 18.52
CA VAL A 62 -6.21 5.37 17.70
C VAL A 62 -6.78 3.96 17.93
N LEU A 63 -6.91 3.56 19.21
CA LEU A 63 -7.38 2.24 19.59
C LEU A 63 -8.86 2.04 19.22
N GLU A 64 -9.69 3.06 19.40
CA GLU A 64 -11.10 3.05 19.04
C GLU A 64 -11.28 2.83 17.53
N CYS A 65 -10.63 3.66 16.69
CA CYS A 65 -10.71 3.54 15.24
C CYS A 65 -10.22 2.16 14.76
N LEU A 66 -9.10 1.68 15.31
CA LEU A 66 -8.55 0.37 14.95
C LEU A 66 -9.46 -0.79 15.37
N SER A 67 -10.21 -0.66 16.46
CA SER A 67 -11.17 -1.67 16.91
C SER A 67 -12.39 -1.76 15.98
N LYS A 68 -12.82 -0.63 15.42
CA LYS A 68 -14.01 -0.52 14.55
C LYS A 68 -13.71 -0.85 13.08
N ALA A 69 -12.49 -0.62 12.62
CA ALA A 69 -12.14 -0.73 11.22
C ALA A 69 -12.25 -2.19 10.70
N PRO A 70 -12.91 -2.44 9.55
CA PRO A 70 -12.97 -3.77 8.96
C PRO A 70 -11.59 -4.24 8.51
N LYS A 71 -11.16 -5.41 9.03
CA LYS A 71 -9.81 -5.98 8.81
C LYS A 71 -9.77 -7.08 7.75
N GLN A 72 -10.94 -7.46 7.25
CA GLN A 72 -11.14 -8.42 6.17
C GLN A 72 -12.07 -7.82 5.14
N TYR A 73 -11.75 -8.03 3.87
CA TYR A 73 -12.54 -7.53 2.75
C TYR A 73 -12.27 -8.33 1.49
N VAL A 74 -13.16 -8.19 0.52
CA VAL A 74 -13.06 -8.86 -0.78
C VAL A 74 -12.83 -7.80 -1.84
N LEU A 75 -11.86 -8.05 -2.72
CA LEU A 75 -11.71 -7.35 -3.98
C LEU A 75 -12.30 -8.22 -5.08
N GLU A 76 -13.31 -7.71 -5.79
CA GLU A 76 -13.89 -8.41 -6.94
C GLU A 76 -13.40 -7.81 -8.25
N GLN A 77 -13.41 -8.63 -9.28
CA GLN A 77 -13.29 -8.22 -10.67
C GLN A 77 -14.70 -8.23 -11.28
N PRO A 78 -15.07 -7.29 -12.19
CA PRO A 78 -16.39 -7.27 -12.81
C PRO A 78 -16.82 -8.61 -13.43
N GLN A 79 -15.86 -9.39 -13.95
CA GLN A 79 -16.07 -10.71 -14.55
C GLN A 79 -16.23 -11.85 -13.53
N GLY A 80 -16.23 -11.57 -12.21
CA GLY A 80 -16.66 -12.49 -11.15
C GLY A 80 -15.54 -13.19 -10.35
N SER A 81 -14.27 -13.00 -10.71
CA SER A 81 -13.17 -13.47 -9.86
C SER A 81 -13.00 -12.57 -8.64
N ARG A 82 -12.45 -13.11 -7.55
CA ARG A 82 -12.30 -12.36 -6.29
C ARG A 82 -11.04 -12.73 -5.53
N ILE A 83 -10.59 -11.82 -4.68
CA ILE A 83 -9.51 -12.02 -3.72
C ILE A 83 -10.04 -11.65 -2.34
N ASP A 84 -10.07 -12.63 -1.44
CA ASP A 84 -10.32 -12.40 -0.02
C ASP A 84 -9.03 -11.91 0.65
N ILE A 85 -9.05 -10.70 1.22
CA ILE A 85 -7.95 -10.10 1.98
C ILE A 85 -8.17 -10.31 3.47
N GLY A 86 -7.11 -10.71 4.18
CA GLY A 86 -7.17 -11.04 5.60
C GLY A 86 -7.71 -12.45 5.90
N ASP A 87 -7.82 -13.32 4.89
CA ASP A 87 -8.24 -14.72 5.00
C ASP A 87 -7.14 -15.66 5.55
N GLY A 88 -5.98 -15.10 5.91
CA GLY A 88 -4.82 -15.84 6.39
C GLY A 88 -4.02 -16.56 5.28
N LYS A 89 -4.39 -16.39 4.01
CA LYS A 89 -3.66 -16.92 2.86
C LYS A 89 -2.80 -15.84 2.23
N ILE A 90 -1.64 -16.25 1.75
CA ILE A 90 -0.72 -15.38 1.03
C ILE A 90 -1.29 -15.07 -0.36
N LYS A 91 -1.20 -13.80 -0.76
CA LYS A 91 -1.56 -13.33 -2.10
C LYS A 91 -0.33 -12.69 -2.72
N ALA A 92 -0.01 -13.06 -3.96
CA ALA A 92 1.03 -12.39 -4.73
C ALA A 92 0.39 -11.41 -5.73
N THR A 93 0.98 -10.24 -5.87
CA THR A 93 0.46 -9.14 -6.68
C THR A 93 1.54 -8.64 -7.61
N MET A 94 1.19 -8.37 -8.86
CA MET A 94 2.11 -7.73 -9.81
C MET A 94 2.38 -6.27 -9.42
N CYS A 95 3.61 -5.80 -9.59
CA CYS A 95 3.99 -4.41 -9.36
C CYS A 95 3.61 -3.49 -10.54
N LEU A 96 3.86 -2.19 -10.39
CA LEU A 96 3.64 -1.17 -11.42
C LEU A 96 4.83 -0.21 -11.46
N GLU A 97 5.58 -0.24 -12.56
CA GLU A 97 6.84 0.49 -12.71
C GLU A 97 6.78 1.60 -13.78
N MET A 98 7.75 2.51 -13.80
CA MET A 98 7.84 3.52 -14.87
C MET A 98 8.57 3.01 -16.12
N GLN A 99 9.46 2.03 -15.94
CA GLN A 99 10.33 1.51 -16.99
C GLN A 99 10.39 -0.01 -16.93
N LEU A 100 10.75 -0.62 -18.05
CA LEU A 100 10.95 -2.05 -18.15
C LEU A 100 12.28 -2.35 -18.85
N VAL A 101 12.81 -3.55 -18.59
CA VAL A 101 13.91 -4.13 -19.35
C VAL A 101 13.31 -5.01 -20.43
N ASP A 102 13.52 -4.64 -21.69
CA ASP A 102 12.98 -5.38 -22.81
C ASP A 102 13.77 -6.67 -23.00
N TYR A 103 13.14 -7.83 -22.77
CA TYR A 103 13.85 -9.11 -22.74
C TYR A 103 14.57 -9.46 -24.05
N ARG A 104 14.16 -8.89 -25.19
CA ARG A 104 14.75 -9.21 -26.50
C ARG A 104 16.03 -8.43 -26.75
N THR A 105 16.04 -7.18 -26.31
CA THR A 105 17.16 -6.25 -26.52
C THR A 105 18.06 -6.13 -25.29
N MET A 106 17.55 -6.54 -24.13
CA MET A 106 18.13 -6.33 -22.81
C MET A 106 18.34 -4.85 -22.46
N GLU A 107 17.60 -3.96 -23.12
CA GLU A 107 17.68 -2.52 -22.91
C GLU A 107 16.55 -2.02 -21.99
N ARG A 108 16.90 -1.05 -21.13
CA ARG A 108 15.94 -0.35 -20.28
C ARG A 108 15.23 0.72 -21.10
N ARG A 109 13.90 0.69 -21.14
CA ARG A 109 13.08 1.68 -21.85
C ARG A 109 11.79 2.02 -21.09
N PRO A 110 11.15 3.16 -21.40
CA PRO A 110 9.80 3.42 -20.95
C PRO A 110 8.82 2.34 -21.42
N GLY A 111 7.89 1.98 -20.54
CA GLY A 111 6.79 1.09 -20.86
C GLY A 111 5.73 1.77 -21.73
N ARG A 112 5.04 1.00 -22.56
CA ARG A 112 3.95 1.47 -23.44
C ARG A 112 2.66 0.70 -23.17
N THR A 113 1.55 1.20 -23.69
CA THR A 113 0.23 0.57 -23.60
C THR A 113 0.25 -0.91 -24.02
N GLU A 114 0.99 -1.24 -25.09
CA GLU A 114 1.16 -2.62 -25.56
C GLU A 114 1.84 -3.52 -24.50
N ASP A 115 2.82 -3.00 -23.76
CA ASP A 115 3.49 -3.76 -22.69
C ASP A 115 2.52 -4.02 -21.54
N CYS A 116 1.63 -3.06 -21.23
CA CYS A 116 0.58 -3.23 -20.23
C CYS A 116 -0.42 -4.33 -20.61
N ILE A 117 -0.84 -4.38 -21.87
CA ILE A 117 -1.78 -5.41 -22.33
C ILE A 117 -1.13 -6.80 -22.26
N ARG A 118 0.13 -6.91 -22.68
CA ARG A 118 0.89 -8.17 -22.60
C ARG A 118 1.10 -8.61 -21.16
N SER A 119 1.43 -7.68 -20.25
CA SER A 119 1.63 -8.01 -18.84
C SER A 119 0.34 -8.48 -18.18
N ILE A 120 -0.79 -7.85 -18.47
CA ILE A 120 -2.12 -8.30 -17.99
C ILE A 120 -2.43 -9.70 -18.52
N ALA A 121 -2.16 -9.97 -19.81
CA ALA A 121 -2.35 -11.30 -20.38
C ALA A 121 -1.48 -12.36 -19.68
N VAL A 122 -0.22 -12.06 -19.37
CA VAL A 122 0.65 -12.96 -18.58
C VAL A 122 0.10 -13.16 -17.16
N GLY A 123 -0.23 -12.06 -16.47
CA GLY A 123 -0.76 -12.11 -15.10
C GLY A 123 -2.06 -12.90 -14.97
N ASN A 124 -2.89 -12.86 -16.01
CA ASN A 124 -4.11 -13.66 -16.11
C ASN A 124 -3.86 -15.16 -16.08
N GLU A 125 -2.75 -15.64 -16.65
CA GLU A 125 -2.41 -17.07 -16.78
C GLU A 125 -1.52 -17.59 -15.63
N LEU A 126 -0.82 -16.71 -14.90
CA LEU A 126 0.04 -17.13 -13.78
C LEU A 126 -0.79 -17.56 -12.56
N GLU A 127 -0.90 -18.86 -12.28
CA GLU A 127 -1.71 -19.43 -11.19
C GLU A 127 -1.37 -18.87 -9.80
N ASN A 128 -0.08 -18.60 -9.54
CA ASN A 128 0.40 -18.10 -8.25
C ASN A 128 0.25 -16.58 -8.09
N ILE A 129 -0.15 -15.85 -9.14
CA ILE A 129 -0.44 -14.42 -9.08
C ILE A 129 -1.93 -14.23 -8.80
N SER A 130 -2.24 -13.65 -7.65
CA SER A 130 -3.61 -13.40 -7.19
C SER A 130 -4.18 -12.11 -7.80
N SER A 131 -3.38 -11.04 -7.85
CA SER A 131 -3.79 -9.71 -8.32
C SER A 131 -2.91 -9.21 -9.46
N VAL A 132 -3.54 -8.58 -10.45
CA VAL A 132 -2.89 -8.12 -11.70
C VAL A 132 -2.77 -6.60 -11.72
N SER A 133 -1.66 -6.11 -12.27
CA SER A 133 -1.37 -4.70 -12.51
C SER A 133 -0.95 -4.54 -13.97
N PRO A 134 -1.10 -3.34 -14.60
CA PRO A 134 -0.58 -3.08 -15.93
C PRO A 134 0.96 -3.16 -16.03
N PHE A 135 1.69 -3.48 -14.96
CA PHE A 135 3.15 -3.68 -14.87
C PHE A 135 3.99 -2.44 -15.12
N VAL A 136 3.57 -1.57 -16.04
CA VAL A 136 4.18 -0.28 -16.32
C VAL A 136 3.15 0.82 -16.48
N VAL A 137 3.56 2.05 -16.18
CA VAL A 137 2.82 3.26 -16.54
C VAL A 137 3.03 3.53 -18.04
N PRO A 138 1.97 3.60 -18.85
CA PRO A 138 2.10 3.73 -20.30
C PRO A 138 2.62 5.12 -20.69
N SER A 139 3.86 5.19 -21.18
CA SER A 139 4.52 6.43 -21.60
C SER A 139 4.00 7.02 -22.92
N ASP A 140 3.24 6.25 -23.69
CA ASP A 140 2.58 6.66 -24.94
C ASP A 140 1.21 7.32 -24.70
N VAL A 141 0.90 7.64 -23.43
CA VAL A 141 -0.32 8.30 -22.99
C VAL A 141 0.04 9.58 -22.25
N HIS A 142 -0.82 10.61 -22.33
CA HIS A 142 -0.63 11.84 -21.56
C HIS A 142 -0.63 11.55 -20.04
N PRO A 143 0.37 12.01 -19.25
CA PRO A 143 0.53 11.65 -17.83
C PRO A 143 -0.73 11.85 -16.98
N ASN A 144 -1.45 12.95 -17.18
CA ASN A 144 -2.69 13.28 -16.44
C ASN A 144 -3.86 12.28 -16.62
N ILE A 145 -3.75 11.32 -17.54
CA ILE A 145 -4.78 10.28 -17.77
C ILE A 145 -4.18 8.87 -17.77
N ALA A 146 -2.90 8.71 -17.40
CA ALA A 146 -2.21 7.42 -17.47
C ALA A 146 -2.84 6.38 -16.54
N ASP A 147 -3.28 6.79 -15.34
CA ASP A 147 -4.03 5.97 -14.39
C ASP A 147 -5.42 5.59 -14.91
N VAL A 148 -6.16 6.53 -15.49
CA VAL A 148 -7.45 6.27 -16.15
C VAL A 148 -7.28 5.23 -17.26
N ARG A 149 -6.22 5.33 -18.06
CA ARG A 149 -5.89 4.31 -19.07
C ARG A 149 -5.50 2.97 -18.44
N GLY A 150 -4.73 2.97 -17.35
CA GLY A 150 -4.37 1.79 -16.58
C GLY A 150 -5.61 1.02 -16.11
N TYR A 151 -6.54 1.70 -15.43
CA TYR A 151 -7.80 1.10 -14.99
C TYR A 151 -8.68 0.63 -16.14
N ARG A 152 -8.76 1.41 -17.24
CA ARG A 152 -9.48 0.95 -18.44
C ARG A 152 -8.92 -0.38 -18.96
N MET A 153 -7.59 -0.53 -19.02
CA MET A 153 -6.97 -1.78 -19.45
C MET A 153 -7.27 -2.92 -18.48
N LEU A 154 -7.16 -2.70 -17.17
CA LEU A 154 -7.50 -3.70 -16.15
C LEU A 154 -8.96 -4.15 -16.26
N PHE A 155 -9.90 -3.22 -16.36
CA PHE A 155 -11.32 -3.55 -16.49
C PHE A 155 -11.67 -4.28 -17.77
N THR A 156 -10.94 -4.01 -18.86
CA THR A 156 -11.19 -4.61 -20.18
C THR A 156 -10.56 -6.00 -20.29
N TYR A 157 -9.31 -6.15 -19.83
CA TYR A 157 -8.47 -7.30 -20.16
C TYR A 157 -8.14 -8.19 -18.96
N SER A 158 -8.23 -7.70 -17.72
CA SER A 158 -7.92 -8.52 -16.54
C SER A 158 -9.07 -9.48 -16.21
N ARG A 159 -8.72 -10.73 -15.93
CA ARG A 159 -9.63 -11.77 -15.41
C ARG A 159 -9.50 -11.95 -13.90
N LYS A 160 -8.57 -11.26 -13.26
CA LYS A 160 -8.31 -11.28 -11.81
C LYS A 160 -8.51 -9.86 -11.27
N PRO A 161 -8.86 -9.67 -9.98
CA PRO A 161 -8.87 -8.35 -9.38
C PRO A 161 -7.49 -7.70 -9.57
N GLY A 162 -7.49 -6.39 -9.74
CA GLY A 162 -6.27 -5.67 -10.04
C GLY A 162 -6.34 -4.24 -9.57
N TYR A 163 -5.18 -3.58 -9.60
CA TYR A 163 -5.07 -2.18 -9.24
C TYR A 163 -4.04 -1.48 -10.13
N ALA A 164 -4.19 -0.16 -10.20
CA ALA A 164 -3.17 0.76 -10.68
C ALA A 164 -3.10 1.92 -9.70
N TRP A 165 -2.04 2.72 -9.77
CA TRP A 165 -1.97 3.95 -8.99
C TRP A 165 -3.04 4.95 -9.45
N ILE A 166 -3.62 5.70 -8.51
CA ILE A 166 -4.52 6.81 -8.80
C ILE A 166 -3.76 8.09 -8.50
N TYR A 167 -3.53 8.90 -9.52
CA TYR A 167 -2.64 10.05 -9.43
C TYR A 167 -3.34 11.34 -9.08
N SER A 168 -4.66 11.42 -9.23
CA SER A 168 -5.39 12.65 -8.89
C SER A 168 -6.84 12.43 -8.48
N PRO A 169 -7.44 13.36 -7.72
CA PRO A 169 -8.87 13.35 -7.42
C PRO A 169 -9.72 13.40 -8.71
N ARG A 170 -9.22 14.11 -9.73
CA ARG A 170 -9.90 14.19 -11.03
C ARG A 170 -9.92 12.84 -11.73
N SER A 171 -8.78 12.16 -11.82
CA SER A 171 -8.70 10.83 -12.44
C SER A 171 -9.44 9.78 -11.61
N CYS A 172 -9.40 9.86 -10.28
CA CYS A 172 -10.21 9.06 -9.37
C CYS A 172 -11.69 9.10 -9.76
N ARG A 173 -12.27 10.29 -9.94
CA ARG A 173 -13.67 10.45 -10.36
C ARG A 173 -13.96 9.75 -11.69
N TYR A 174 -13.09 9.87 -12.69
CA TYR A 174 -13.28 9.17 -13.97
C TYR A 174 -13.16 7.65 -13.84
N ILE A 175 -12.25 7.16 -12.99
CA ILE A 175 -12.10 5.72 -12.69
C ILE A 175 -13.36 5.20 -12.01
N LEU A 176 -13.93 5.96 -11.07
CA LEU A 176 -15.18 5.63 -10.38
C LEU A 176 -16.38 5.64 -11.33
N GLU A 177 -16.46 6.57 -12.28
CA GLU A 177 -17.49 6.52 -13.33
C GLU A 177 -17.39 5.25 -14.19
N MET A 178 -16.18 4.88 -14.62
CA MET A 178 -15.98 3.61 -15.35
C MET A 178 -16.39 2.42 -14.50
N ALA A 179 -16.00 2.40 -13.24
CA ALA A 179 -16.33 1.33 -12.30
C ALA A 179 -17.85 1.20 -12.11
N LYS A 180 -18.56 2.33 -11.94
CA LYS A 180 -20.04 2.37 -11.84
C LYS A 180 -20.72 1.78 -13.06
N VAL A 181 -20.27 2.13 -14.27
CA VAL A 181 -20.84 1.57 -15.51
C VAL A 181 -20.66 0.04 -15.56
N LEU A 182 -19.50 -0.46 -15.14
CA LEU A 182 -19.19 -1.89 -15.20
C LEU A 182 -19.99 -2.74 -14.22
N VAL A 183 -20.22 -2.23 -13.01
CA VAL A 183 -20.91 -2.99 -11.94
C VAL A 183 -22.42 -2.82 -11.96
N GLY A 184 -22.95 -1.85 -12.71
CA GLY A 184 -24.38 -1.57 -12.80
C GLY A 184 -24.88 -0.46 -11.86
N GLY A 185 -24.01 0.47 -11.47
CA GLY A 185 -24.35 1.67 -10.71
C GLY A 185 -23.68 1.76 -9.34
N GLU A 186 -23.96 2.85 -8.63
CA GLU A 186 -23.30 3.17 -7.35
C GLU A 186 -23.56 2.13 -6.26
N GLY A 187 -24.80 1.64 -6.13
CA GLY A 187 -25.16 0.65 -5.11
C GLY A 187 -24.37 -0.66 -5.25
N GLU A 188 -24.10 -1.08 -6.49
CA GLU A 188 -23.30 -2.28 -6.77
C GLU A 188 -21.80 -2.04 -6.60
N LEU A 189 -21.32 -0.81 -6.86
CA LEU A 189 -19.93 -0.45 -6.61
C LEU A 189 -19.55 -0.61 -5.12
N ARG A 190 -20.44 -0.16 -4.22
CA ARG A 190 -20.26 -0.29 -2.76
C ARG A 190 -20.14 -1.75 -2.31
N LYS A 191 -20.83 -2.68 -2.99
CA LYS A 191 -20.84 -4.11 -2.66
C LYS A 191 -19.62 -4.83 -3.24
N LYS A 192 -19.35 -4.64 -4.53
CA LYS A 192 -18.33 -5.40 -5.27
C LYS A 192 -16.91 -4.90 -5.06
N LYS A 193 -16.73 -3.61 -4.71
CA LYS A 193 -15.43 -3.04 -4.34
C LYS A 193 -14.32 -3.31 -5.38
N ILE A 194 -14.63 -3.02 -6.65
CA ILE A 194 -13.74 -3.30 -7.80
C ILE A 194 -12.61 -2.27 -7.99
N VAL A 195 -12.51 -1.28 -7.10
CA VAL A 195 -11.44 -0.28 -7.06
C VAL A 195 -10.96 -0.17 -5.63
N SER A 196 -9.65 -0.21 -5.44
CA SER A 196 -8.98 0.10 -4.18
C SER A 196 -8.02 1.27 -4.36
N TYR A 197 -7.69 1.95 -3.27
CA TYR A 197 -6.69 3.00 -3.24
C TYR A 197 -5.70 2.78 -2.10
N GLY A 198 -4.41 2.90 -2.40
CA GLY A 198 -3.34 2.93 -1.40
C GLY A 198 -2.96 4.38 -1.11
N ALA A 199 -3.46 4.93 0.00
CA ALA A 199 -3.10 6.28 0.42
C ALA A 199 -1.73 6.23 1.12
N GLU A 200 -0.65 6.42 0.38
CA GLU A 200 0.72 6.36 0.90
C GLU A 200 1.15 7.68 1.56
N PRO A 201 1.53 7.67 2.85
CA PRO A 201 2.20 8.78 3.51
C PRO A 201 3.56 9.04 2.86
N THR A 202 3.92 10.32 2.77
CA THR A 202 5.28 10.74 2.44
C THR A 202 6.07 10.83 3.74
N SER A 203 7.00 9.91 3.99
CA SER A 203 7.76 9.97 5.24
C SER A 203 8.69 11.19 5.32
N PRO A 204 8.89 11.74 6.53
CA PRO A 204 8.26 11.32 7.79
C PRO A 204 6.89 12.00 8.05
N LEU A 205 5.92 11.22 8.52
CA LEU A 205 4.68 11.64 9.21
C LEU A 205 3.83 12.67 8.46
N GLN A 206 3.60 12.51 7.16
CA GLN A 206 2.69 13.40 6.43
C GLN A 206 1.91 12.71 5.32
N LEU A 207 0.69 13.20 5.08
CA LEU A 207 -0.16 12.81 3.96
C LEU A 207 -0.49 14.04 3.12
N SER A 208 -0.31 13.93 1.81
CA SER A 208 -0.49 15.04 0.88
C SER A 208 -1.97 15.40 0.69
N HIS A 209 -2.23 16.65 0.31
CA HIS A 209 -3.57 17.13 -0.03
C HIS A 209 -4.25 16.22 -1.06
N HIS A 210 -3.49 15.84 -2.09
CA HIS A 210 -3.97 15.03 -3.19
C HIS A 210 -4.36 13.63 -2.74
N ALA A 211 -3.56 13.02 -1.86
CA ALA A 211 -3.87 11.70 -1.33
C ALA A 211 -5.13 11.72 -0.45
N ILE A 212 -5.30 12.78 0.35
CA ILE A 212 -6.47 12.97 1.21
C ILE A 212 -7.74 13.20 0.36
N ASP A 213 -7.67 14.01 -0.70
CA ASP A 213 -8.80 14.21 -1.61
C ASP A 213 -9.26 12.90 -2.27
N ILE A 214 -8.33 12.08 -2.76
CA ILE A 214 -8.65 10.77 -3.38
C ILE A 214 -9.26 9.85 -2.33
N LEU A 215 -8.68 9.81 -1.13
CA LEU A 215 -9.20 9.04 0.00
C LEU A 215 -10.65 9.44 0.32
N MET A 216 -10.93 10.74 0.48
CA MET A 216 -12.28 11.24 0.73
C MET A 216 -13.24 10.92 -0.41
N GLU A 217 -12.80 10.97 -1.67
CA GLU A 217 -13.62 10.61 -2.82
C GLU A 217 -13.97 9.11 -2.84
N MET A 218 -12.99 8.24 -2.53
CA MET A 218 -13.18 6.79 -2.44
C MET A 218 -14.07 6.38 -1.27
N ALA A 219 -13.90 7.03 -0.11
CA ALA A 219 -14.63 6.73 1.12
C ALA A 219 -16.14 6.98 0.97
N LYS A 220 -16.55 7.95 0.13
CA LYS A 220 -17.96 8.17 -0.24
C LYS A 220 -18.64 6.90 -0.71
N TYR A 221 -17.91 5.95 -1.29
CA TYR A 221 -18.40 4.71 -1.87
C TYR A 221 -18.06 3.46 -1.03
N GLY A 222 -17.52 3.61 0.19
CA GLY A 222 -17.14 2.47 1.04
C GLY A 222 -16.10 1.55 0.41
N LEU A 223 -15.27 2.10 -0.49
CA LEU A 223 -14.26 1.36 -1.22
C LEU A 223 -13.05 1.10 -0.34
N PRO A 224 -12.30 0.00 -0.57
CA PRO A 224 -11.09 -0.28 0.17
C PRO A 224 -10.05 0.82 0.02
N ILE A 225 -9.70 1.42 1.16
CA ILE A 225 -8.61 2.37 1.26
C ILE A 225 -7.57 1.72 2.16
N SER A 226 -6.52 1.20 1.53
CA SER A 226 -5.35 0.76 2.27
C SER A 226 -4.64 2.02 2.74
N ALA A 227 -4.58 2.22 4.06
CA ALA A 227 -3.60 3.10 4.67
C ALA A 227 -2.22 2.45 4.48
N SER A 228 -1.71 2.55 3.25
CA SER A 228 -0.44 1.96 2.88
C SER A 228 0.63 2.64 3.71
N GLY A 229 1.39 1.88 4.50
CA GLY A 229 2.60 2.38 5.11
C GLY A 229 3.50 3.03 4.07
N SER A 230 4.21 4.07 4.48
CA SER A 230 5.14 4.78 3.60
C SER A 230 6.25 3.88 3.08
N MET A 231 6.85 4.31 1.97
CA MET A 231 8.19 3.87 1.59
C MET A 231 9.24 4.60 2.45
N SER A 232 9.39 4.15 3.70
CA SER A 232 10.38 4.67 4.64
C SER A 232 11.80 4.23 4.26
N LEU A 233 12.75 5.17 4.25
CA LEU A 233 14.13 4.89 3.88
C LEU A 233 15.05 5.02 5.10
N LEU A 234 15.64 3.90 5.54
CA LEU A 234 16.58 3.86 6.67
C LEU A 234 17.76 4.80 6.40
N GLY A 235 17.94 5.78 7.28
CA GLY A 235 19.01 6.78 7.17
C GLY A 235 18.72 7.91 6.16
N GLY A 236 17.53 7.91 5.55
CA GLY A 236 17.02 8.99 4.70
C GLY A 236 15.78 9.62 5.32
N THR A 237 14.60 9.10 4.98
CA THR A 237 13.31 9.60 5.45
C THR A 237 12.84 8.97 6.76
N ALA A 238 13.59 8.00 7.28
CA ALA A 238 13.34 7.33 8.55
C ALA A 238 14.64 7.14 9.34
N PRO A 239 14.58 6.89 10.66
CA PRO A 239 15.76 6.52 11.45
C PRO A 239 16.54 5.37 10.80
N VAL A 240 17.87 5.39 10.96
CA VAL A 240 18.74 4.34 10.37
C VAL A 240 18.52 2.95 10.98
N THR A 241 17.90 2.88 12.16
CA THR A 241 17.60 1.62 12.83
C THR A 241 16.27 1.03 12.36
N ILE A 242 16.23 -0.28 12.10
CA ILE A 242 15.00 -0.99 11.69
C ILE A 242 13.87 -0.77 12.70
N ALA A 243 14.16 -0.85 14.01
CA ALA A 243 13.15 -0.65 15.04
C ALA A 243 12.56 0.77 15.03
N GLY A 244 13.40 1.80 14.87
CA GLY A 244 12.95 3.19 14.80
C GLY A 244 12.10 3.46 13.56
N ALA A 245 12.53 2.94 12.41
CA ALA A 245 11.79 3.07 11.16
C ALA A 245 10.46 2.29 11.17
N LEU A 246 10.41 1.10 11.77
CA LEU A 246 9.16 0.36 11.92
C LEU A 246 8.20 1.05 12.88
N SER A 247 8.68 1.65 13.98
CA SER A 247 7.84 2.47 14.85
C SER A 247 7.27 3.68 14.10
N LEU A 248 8.09 4.37 13.30
CA LEU A 248 7.65 5.48 12.45
C LEU A 248 6.59 5.04 11.42
N GLN A 249 6.89 4.01 10.62
CA GLN A 249 5.97 3.51 9.60
C GLN A 249 4.66 3.00 10.22
N THR A 250 4.73 2.34 11.38
CA THR A 250 3.54 1.91 12.12
C THR A 250 2.69 3.11 12.54
N ALA A 251 3.31 4.19 13.01
CA ALA A 251 2.59 5.42 13.33
C ALA A 251 1.88 6.00 12.09
N GLU A 252 2.58 6.03 10.95
CA GLU A 252 2.01 6.53 9.69
C GLU A 252 0.83 5.68 9.19
N VAL A 253 0.91 4.35 9.31
CA VAL A 253 -0.22 3.45 9.00
C VAL A 253 -1.40 3.74 9.94
N LEU A 254 -1.15 3.83 11.25
CA LEU A 254 -2.21 4.09 12.23
C LEU A 254 -2.87 5.47 12.01
N ALA A 255 -2.09 6.49 11.68
CA ALA A 255 -2.60 7.82 11.31
C ALA A 255 -3.53 7.77 10.08
N GLY A 256 -3.16 6.99 9.06
CA GLY A 256 -4.01 6.76 7.89
C GLY A 256 -5.30 6.00 8.26
N ILE A 257 -5.21 4.95 9.07
CA ILE A 257 -6.36 4.16 9.53
C ILE A 257 -7.34 5.02 10.31
N VAL A 258 -6.85 5.86 11.23
CA VAL A 258 -7.70 6.80 11.99
C VAL A 258 -8.47 7.70 11.03
N LEU A 259 -7.78 8.36 10.08
CA LEU A 259 -8.45 9.25 9.15
C LEU A 259 -9.50 8.51 8.29
N VAL A 260 -9.16 7.34 7.74
CA VAL A 260 -10.12 6.53 6.96
C VAL A 260 -11.33 6.17 7.80
N ASN A 261 -11.14 5.71 9.03
CA ASN A 261 -12.22 5.29 9.91
C ASN A 261 -13.14 6.45 10.31
N LEU A 262 -12.58 7.65 10.53
CA LEU A 262 -13.36 8.84 10.86
C LEU A 262 -14.18 9.37 9.67
N ILE A 263 -13.69 9.19 8.44
CA ILE A 263 -14.43 9.56 7.22
C ILE A 263 -15.52 8.53 6.92
N ASP A 264 -15.18 7.24 6.97
CA ASP A 264 -16.12 6.14 6.77
C ASP A 264 -15.71 4.89 7.58
N PRO A 265 -16.42 4.60 8.70
CA PRO A 265 -16.14 3.43 9.52
C PRO A 265 -16.31 2.09 8.80
N SER A 266 -17.00 2.06 7.65
CA SER A 266 -17.21 0.85 6.85
C SER A 266 -16.10 0.55 5.84
N SER A 267 -15.20 1.51 5.62
CA SER A 267 -14.06 1.36 4.71
C SER A 267 -13.02 0.43 5.31
N PRO A 268 -12.70 -0.69 4.63
CA PRO A 268 -11.75 -1.66 5.17
C PRO A 268 -10.31 -1.15 5.08
N VAL A 269 -9.49 -1.57 6.03
CA VAL A 269 -8.10 -1.13 6.17
C VAL A 269 -7.14 -2.32 6.20
N SER A 270 -5.90 -2.04 5.82
CA SER A 270 -4.79 -3.00 5.84
C SER A 270 -3.53 -2.32 6.34
N PHE A 271 -2.55 -3.12 6.75
CA PHE A 271 -1.21 -2.66 7.10
C PHE A 271 -0.30 -2.83 5.88
N SER A 272 0.66 -1.93 5.68
CA SER A 272 1.75 -2.18 4.74
C SER A 272 3.11 -1.94 5.37
N THR A 273 4.04 -2.84 5.11
CA THR A 273 5.45 -2.72 5.46
C THR A 273 6.30 -2.57 4.21
N SER A 274 6.88 -1.39 4.06
CA SER A 274 7.67 -0.97 2.91
C SER A 274 8.93 -0.21 3.36
N VAL A 275 9.65 -0.75 4.34
CA VAL A 275 10.93 -0.17 4.80
C VAL A 275 12.05 -0.59 3.85
N HIS A 276 12.80 0.38 3.33
CA HIS A 276 13.95 0.20 2.46
C HIS A 276 15.18 0.91 3.01
N VAL A 277 16.33 0.74 2.38
CA VAL A 277 17.61 1.29 2.86
C VAL A 277 18.14 2.36 1.92
N LEU A 278 18.61 3.49 2.47
CA LEU A 278 19.46 4.41 1.72
C LEU A 278 20.88 3.83 1.69
N ASP A 279 21.30 3.31 0.54
CA ASP A 279 22.67 2.83 0.37
C ASP A 279 23.65 3.99 0.58
N GLN A 280 24.47 3.90 1.62
CA GLN A 280 25.32 5.02 2.05
C GLN A 280 26.42 5.38 1.03
N ARG A 281 26.74 4.48 0.11
CA ARG A 281 27.76 4.69 -0.92
C ARG A 281 27.20 5.42 -2.14
N THR A 282 26.00 5.07 -2.58
CA THR A 282 25.38 5.58 -3.81
C THR A 282 24.29 6.61 -3.54
N ALA A 283 23.80 6.71 -2.31
CA ALA A 283 22.62 7.48 -1.92
C ALA A 283 21.35 7.10 -2.70
N LEU A 284 21.29 5.87 -3.22
CA LEU A 284 20.12 5.31 -3.86
C LEU A 284 19.32 4.45 -2.88
N CYS A 285 18.03 4.29 -3.15
CA CYS A 285 17.21 3.30 -2.46
C CYS A 285 17.65 1.90 -2.89
N SER A 286 17.98 1.05 -1.91
CA SER A 286 18.30 -0.36 -2.12
C SER A 286 17.09 -1.22 -1.79
N PHE A 287 16.56 -1.86 -2.83
CA PHE A 287 15.42 -2.78 -2.78
C PHE A 287 15.86 -4.23 -2.51
N GLY A 288 17.12 -4.58 -2.80
CA GLY A 288 17.70 -5.91 -2.57
C GLY A 288 18.33 -6.09 -1.20
N ALA A 289 18.35 -5.04 -0.37
CA ALA A 289 19.01 -5.04 0.93
C ALA A 289 18.40 -6.06 1.92
N PRO A 290 19.21 -6.77 2.71
CA PRO A 290 18.71 -7.72 3.72
C PRO A 290 17.85 -7.04 4.80
N GLU A 291 18.11 -5.76 5.11
CA GLU A 291 17.32 -4.99 6.07
C GLU A 291 15.86 -4.83 5.64
N ASN A 292 15.56 -4.74 4.33
CA ASN A 292 14.19 -4.73 3.83
C ASN A 292 13.47 -6.02 4.23
N THR A 293 14.12 -7.17 4.07
CA THR A 293 13.54 -8.47 4.45
C THR A 293 13.32 -8.55 5.96
N LEU A 294 14.31 -8.13 6.76
CA LEU A 294 14.18 -8.12 8.23
C LEU A 294 13.04 -7.20 8.71
N ALA A 295 12.93 -6.01 8.10
CA ALA A 295 11.86 -5.07 8.41
C ALA A 295 10.49 -5.61 7.99
N ALA A 296 10.40 -6.29 6.84
CA ALA A 296 9.17 -6.93 6.41
C ALA A 296 8.72 -8.04 7.38
N LEU A 297 9.64 -8.92 7.80
CA LEU A 297 9.35 -9.97 8.79
C LEU A 297 8.81 -9.39 10.11
N ALA A 298 9.49 -8.37 10.64
CA ALA A 298 9.06 -7.68 11.86
C ALA A 298 7.72 -6.95 11.66
N GLY A 299 7.54 -6.25 10.54
CA GLY A 299 6.31 -5.54 10.20
C GLY A 299 5.10 -6.46 10.07
N ILE A 300 5.28 -7.67 9.53
CA ILE A 300 4.23 -8.70 9.47
C ILE A 300 3.80 -9.14 10.88
N GLN A 301 4.74 -9.29 11.81
CA GLN A 301 4.41 -9.59 13.21
C GLN A 301 3.64 -8.44 13.87
N VAL A 302 4.04 -7.19 13.63
CA VAL A 302 3.34 -5.99 14.13
C VAL A 302 1.91 -5.92 13.59
N ALA A 303 1.73 -6.07 12.27
CA ALA A 303 0.42 -6.08 11.63
C ALA A 303 -0.52 -7.15 12.22
N ARG A 304 0.03 -8.33 12.52
CA ARG A 304 -0.72 -9.45 13.11
C ARG A 304 -1.24 -9.13 14.51
N GLU A 305 -0.44 -8.47 15.35
CA GLU A 305 -0.90 -8.05 16.69
C GLU A 305 -2.03 -7.01 16.63
N PHE A 306 -2.15 -6.25 15.53
CA PHE A 306 -3.31 -5.39 15.27
C PHE A 306 -4.49 -6.12 14.60
N GLY A 307 -4.30 -7.37 14.18
CA GLY A 307 -5.28 -8.17 13.45
C GLY A 307 -5.47 -7.73 12.00
N LEU A 308 -4.51 -7.01 11.43
CA LEU A 308 -4.57 -6.46 10.07
C LEU A 308 -3.92 -7.40 9.05
N ALA A 309 -4.49 -7.46 7.84
CA ALA A 309 -3.77 -8.01 6.70
C ALA A 309 -2.55 -7.14 6.36
N CYS A 310 -1.42 -7.76 6.03
CA CYS A 310 -0.17 -7.05 5.75
C CYS A 310 0.20 -7.14 4.26
N PHE A 311 0.44 -6.01 3.62
CA PHE A 311 1.11 -5.92 2.34
C PHE A 311 2.61 -5.64 2.57
N ALA A 312 3.45 -6.63 2.29
CA ALA A 312 4.90 -6.50 2.38
C ALA A 312 5.50 -6.26 0.99
N ASN A 313 6.28 -5.19 0.85
CA ASN A 313 6.97 -4.86 -0.40
C ASN A 313 8.33 -5.58 -0.45
N VAL A 314 8.33 -6.78 -1.03
CA VAL A 314 9.44 -7.76 -1.03
C VAL A 314 9.53 -8.48 -2.38
N ALA A 315 10.48 -9.41 -2.54
CA ALA A 315 10.78 -10.07 -3.82
C ALA A 315 11.28 -9.08 -4.88
N LEU A 316 12.13 -8.16 -4.45
CA LEU A 316 12.68 -7.06 -5.23
C LEU A 316 14.18 -7.25 -5.47
N THR A 317 14.77 -6.40 -6.30
CA THR A 317 16.21 -6.44 -6.61
C THR A 317 16.74 -5.08 -6.99
N ASP A 318 18.02 -4.86 -6.70
CA ASP A 318 18.80 -3.72 -7.21
C ASP A 318 19.47 -4.01 -8.57
N SER A 319 19.38 -5.25 -9.05
CA SER A 319 19.91 -5.60 -10.36
C SER A 319 19.06 -4.99 -11.48
N ASN A 320 19.75 -4.39 -12.46
CA ASN A 320 19.12 -3.80 -13.64
C ASN A 320 18.81 -4.82 -14.74
N ILE A 321 19.19 -6.08 -14.56
CA ILE A 321 18.99 -7.16 -15.54
C ILE A 321 18.57 -8.47 -14.85
N PRO A 322 17.92 -9.39 -15.56
CA PRO A 322 17.66 -10.75 -15.07
C PRO A 322 18.93 -11.62 -14.94
N ASP A 323 19.77 -11.33 -13.94
CA ASP A 323 21.01 -12.06 -13.66
C ASP A 323 20.95 -12.81 -12.32
N PHE A 324 22.10 -13.33 -11.86
CA PHE A 324 22.20 -14.02 -10.58
C PHE A 324 21.77 -13.13 -9.41
N GLN A 325 22.16 -11.85 -9.40
CA GLN A 325 21.76 -10.90 -8.36
C GLN A 325 20.23 -10.74 -8.33
N SER A 326 19.60 -10.55 -9.49
CA SER A 326 18.13 -10.48 -9.57
C SER A 326 17.46 -11.76 -9.07
N GLY A 327 18.03 -12.94 -9.36
CA GLY A 327 17.46 -14.20 -8.88
C GLY A 327 17.60 -14.35 -7.37
N PHE A 328 18.80 -14.09 -6.84
CA PHE A 328 19.16 -14.29 -5.44
C PHE A 328 18.38 -13.35 -4.50
N GLU A 329 18.39 -12.04 -4.77
CA GLU A 329 17.74 -11.03 -3.91
C GLU A 329 16.21 -11.24 -3.84
N LYS A 330 15.59 -11.53 -4.98
CA LYS A 330 14.15 -11.83 -5.05
C LYS A 330 13.82 -13.13 -4.32
N ALA A 331 14.58 -14.19 -4.54
CA ALA A 331 14.29 -15.50 -3.98
C ALA A 331 14.43 -15.53 -2.46
N ILE A 332 15.49 -14.92 -1.90
CA ILE A 332 15.73 -14.94 -0.46
C ILE A 332 14.67 -14.14 0.30
N SER A 333 14.36 -12.93 -0.17
CA SER A 333 13.34 -12.08 0.45
C SER A 333 11.95 -12.70 0.34
N ALA A 334 11.59 -13.22 -0.84
CA ALA A 334 10.32 -13.93 -1.03
C ALA A 334 10.21 -15.14 -0.10
N ALA A 335 11.21 -16.04 -0.07
CA ALA A 335 11.13 -17.27 0.70
C ALA A 335 10.95 -17.01 2.21
N LEU A 336 11.71 -16.05 2.77
CA LEU A 336 11.63 -15.72 4.19
C LEU A 336 10.29 -15.08 4.55
N VAL A 337 9.80 -14.16 3.72
CA VAL A 337 8.54 -13.45 3.98
C VAL A 337 7.34 -14.38 3.80
N LEU A 338 7.36 -15.25 2.79
CA LEU A 338 6.35 -16.30 2.63
C LEU A 338 6.30 -17.23 3.84
N ALA A 339 7.44 -17.52 4.47
CA ALA A 339 7.49 -18.32 5.69
C ALA A 339 6.91 -17.57 6.91
N ALA A 340 6.91 -16.24 6.93
CA ALA A 340 6.29 -15.43 7.98
C ALA A 340 4.77 -15.33 7.85
N GLY A 341 4.21 -15.63 6.67
CA GLY A 341 2.77 -15.64 6.37
C GLY A 341 2.16 -14.26 6.30
#